data_AF-A0A0P7UZD3-F1
#
_entry.id   AF-A0A0P7UZD3-F1
#
_cell.length_a   1.000
_cell.length_b   1.000
_cell.length_c   1.000
_cell.angle_alpha   90.00
_cell.angle_beta   90.00
_cell.angle_gamma   90.00
#
_symmetry.space_group_name_H-M   'P 1'
#
loop_
_entity.id
_entity.type
_entity.pdbx_description
1 polymer ?
#
loop_
_entity_poly.entity_id
_entity_poly.type
_entity_poly.pdbx_seq_one_letter_code
_entity_poly.pdbx_strand_id
1 'polypeptide(L)'
;FILFPPPPAKGGISVTTEDLECLDTGKFLNDVIIDFYFKYLILERAPKEIAERSHVFSSFFYKRLNWKDSASKGVASYPTQHRRHQRVKTWTRNVDIFRKDYLFIPVNQEAHWYLVVICFPGLEKPQLMQWIDPAVLKMSAVESGFESQASDGLSPIGITCEEDGQERLAGVYKTWLSKGHCLYLEVEWEVRRGTPRDFTPETMSGSHCNVPLQDNSSDCGLYLLQYAESFLENPVVHFDLPLHLEDWFPQQTVRRKREEIRDLILSLYSKQLLGGGTWKS
;
A
#
# COMPACT_ATOMS: atom_id res chain seq x y z
N PHE A 1 1.00 -5.97 25.65
CA PHE A 1 1.93 -5.98 24.49
C PHE A 1 1.53 -4.80 23.58
N ILE A 2 2.35 -4.38 22.60
CA ILE A 2 2.36 -2.97 22.13
C ILE A 2 1.07 -2.43 21.52
N LEU A 3 0.91 -1.09 21.55
CA LEU A 3 -0.06 -0.36 20.73
C LEU A 3 0.70 0.50 19.70
N PHE A 4 0.46 0.30 18.40
CA PHE A 4 1.19 1.03 17.35
C PHE A 4 0.27 1.74 16.32
N PRO A 5 0.46 3.04 16.07
CA PRO A 5 1.31 3.96 16.81
C PRO A 5 0.81 4.14 18.26
N PRO A 6 1.71 4.45 19.22
CA PRO A 6 1.32 4.66 20.60
C PRO A 6 0.51 5.97 20.76
N PRO A 7 -0.28 6.10 21.85
CA PRO A 7 -0.95 7.35 22.17
C PRO A 7 0.05 8.51 22.31
N PRO A 8 -0.31 9.76 21.94
CA PRO A 8 -1.66 10.24 21.63
C PRO A 8 -2.11 10.03 20.17
N ALA A 9 -1.33 9.35 19.34
CA ALA A 9 -1.71 9.07 17.96
C ALA A 9 -3.00 8.23 17.87
N LYS A 10 -3.83 8.50 16.87
CA LYS A 10 -5.11 7.81 16.67
C LYS A 10 -4.96 6.55 15.79
N GLY A 11 -5.87 5.61 16.01
CA GLY A 11 -5.96 4.38 15.21
C GLY A 11 -4.86 3.35 15.55
N GLY A 12 -4.36 3.33 16.77
CA GLY A 12 -3.39 2.32 17.20
C GLY A 12 -3.89 0.89 16.98
N ILE A 13 -3.01 0.02 16.51
CA ILE A 13 -3.22 -1.42 16.38
C ILE A 13 -2.59 -2.07 17.60
N SER A 14 -3.40 -2.77 18.39
CA SER A 14 -2.90 -3.55 19.51
C SER A 14 -2.32 -4.84 18.95
N VAL A 15 -1.05 -5.08 19.23
CA VAL A 15 -0.40 -6.38 18.98
C VAL A 15 -0.38 -7.10 20.32
N THR A 16 -0.68 -8.40 20.34
CA THR A 16 -0.59 -9.24 21.53
C THR A 16 0.57 -10.25 21.45
N THR A 17 0.82 -10.98 22.54
CA THR A 17 1.82 -12.05 22.51
C THR A 17 1.37 -13.20 21.61
N GLU A 18 0.07 -13.47 21.57
CA GLU A 18 -0.54 -14.48 20.68
C GLU A 18 -0.35 -14.10 19.21
N ASP A 19 -0.40 -12.81 18.86
CA ASP A 19 -0.08 -12.35 17.51
C ASP A 19 1.37 -12.65 17.13
N LEU A 20 2.31 -12.60 18.08
CA LEU A 20 3.72 -12.95 17.83
C LEU A 20 3.93 -14.41 17.52
N GLU A 21 3.07 -15.30 18.03
CA GLU A 21 3.19 -16.72 17.76
C GLU A 21 3.07 -17.02 16.26
N CYS A 22 2.34 -16.20 15.49
CA CYS A 22 2.23 -16.40 14.04
C CYS A 22 3.54 -16.12 13.28
N LEU A 23 4.52 -15.48 13.92
CA LEU A 23 5.87 -15.25 13.39
C LEU A 23 6.79 -16.46 13.59
N ASP A 24 6.37 -17.55 14.24
CA ASP A 24 7.20 -18.77 14.27
C ASP A 24 7.30 -19.41 12.88
N THR A 25 8.36 -20.18 12.64
CA THR A 25 8.59 -20.89 11.38
C THR A 25 7.40 -21.79 11.02
N GLY A 26 6.97 -21.73 9.76
CA GLY A 26 5.89 -22.58 9.22
C GLY A 26 4.47 -22.12 9.55
N LYS A 27 4.28 -20.99 10.25
CA LYS A 27 2.94 -20.45 10.58
C LYS A 27 2.51 -19.34 9.61
N PHE A 28 1.22 -19.30 9.28
CA PHE A 28 0.63 -18.20 8.51
C PHE A 28 0.56 -16.93 9.34
N LEU A 29 0.92 -15.79 8.73
CA LEU A 29 0.72 -14.50 9.38
C LEU A 29 -0.77 -14.19 9.53
N ASN A 30 -1.13 -13.57 10.65
CA ASN A 30 -2.49 -13.13 10.93
C ASN A 30 -2.73 -11.68 10.46
N ASP A 31 -4.00 -11.25 10.49
CA ASP A 31 -4.42 -9.91 10.09
C ASP A 31 -3.72 -8.80 10.90
N VAL A 32 -3.49 -9.01 12.20
CA VAL A 32 -2.89 -8.02 13.10
C VAL A 32 -1.46 -7.72 12.70
N ILE A 33 -0.64 -8.74 12.44
CA ILE A 33 0.75 -8.57 12.01
C ILE A 33 0.85 -7.90 10.64
N ILE A 34 -0.03 -8.26 9.70
CA ILE A 34 -0.09 -7.63 8.38
C ILE A 34 -0.41 -6.13 8.52
N ASP A 35 -1.52 -5.79 9.17
CA ASP A 35 -1.97 -4.41 9.33
C ASP A 35 -0.96 -3.58 10.15
N PHE A 36 -0.38 -4.15 11.21
CA PHE A 36 0.67 -3.54 12.00
C PHE A 36 1.87 -3.16 11.13
N TYR A 37 2.39 -4.12 10.34
CA TYR A 37 3.62 -3.89 9.60
C TYR A 37 3.43 -2.90 8.46
N PHE A 38 2.30 -2.94 7.73
CA PHE A 38 1.97 -1.88 6.77
C PHE A 38 1.93 -0.50 7.41
N LYS A 39 1.34 -0.41 8.60
CA LYS A 39 1.27 0.86 9.32
C LYS A 39 2.66 1.34 9.72
N TYR A 40 3.53 0.43 10.14
CA TYR A 40 4.94 0.73 10.39
C TYR A 40 5.66 1.21 9.13
N LEU A 41 5.45 0.53 7.99
CA LEU A 41 6.06 0.92 6.72
C LEU A 41 5.71 2.36 6.34
N ILE A 42 4.42 2.72 6.40
CA ILE A 42 3.97 4.07 6.04
C ILE A 42 4.44 5.16 7.02
N LEU A 43 4.50 4.85 8.33
CA LEU A 43 4.81 5.86 9.34
C LEU A 43 6.31 6.05 9.58
N GLU A 44 7.11 4.98 9.45
CA GLU A 44 8.49 4.96 9.96
C GLU A 44 9.54 4.58 8.90
N ARG A 45 9.14 3.97 7.77
CA ARG A 45 10.09 3.49 6.74
C ARG A 45 10.01 4.22 5.42
N ALA A 46 8.80 4.41 4.90
CA ALA A 46 8.59 5.06 3.61
C ALA A 46 9.06 6.52 3.65
N PRO A 47 9.69 7.04 2.58
CA PRO A 47 9.93 8.46 2.43
C PRO A 47 8.62 9.24 2.58
N LYS A 48 8.67 10.39 3.26
CA LYS A 48 7.47 11.15 3.64
C LYS A 48 6.58 11.46 2.43
N GLU A 49 7.18 11.81 1.31
CA GLU A 49 6.50 12.13 0.05
C GLU A 49 5.73 10.92 -0.49
N ILE A 50 6.32 9.72 -0.42
CA ILE A 50 5.68 8.47 -0.86
C ILE A 50 4.58 8.05 0.13
N ALA A 51 4.83 8.19 1.43
CA ALA A 51 3.85 7.90 2.47
C ALA A 51 2.59 8.78 2.34
N GLU A 52 2.74 10.08 2.11
CA GLU A 52 1.63 11.02 1.93
C GLU A 52 0.84 10.77 0.64
N ARG A 53 1.51 10.27 -0.41
CA ARG A 53 0.92 9.88 -1.69
C ARG A 53 0.31 8.47 -1.67
N SER A 54 0.51 7.71 -0.60
CA SER A 54 0.00 6.35 -0.44
C SER A 54 -1.19 6.27 0.50
N HIS A 55 -2.02 5.23 0.32
CA HIS A 55 -3.03 4.81 1.27
C HIS A 55 -3.04 3.29 1.39
N VAL A 56 -3.08 2.77 2.61
CA VAL A 56 -3.16 1.34 2.87
C VAL A 56 -4.52 1.03 3.48
N PHE A 57 -5.28 0.16 2.83
CA PHE A 57 -6.49 -0.43 3.40
C PHE A 57 -6.11 -1.52 4.40
N SER A 58 -6.88 -1.65 5.49
CA SER A 58 -6.72 -2.80 6.38
C SER A 58 -7.12 -4.10 5.69
N SER A 59 -6.58 -5.23 6.13
CA SER A 59 -6.87 -6.56 5.57
C SER A 59 -8.36 -6.93 5.62
N PHE A 60 -9.12 -6.31 6.52
CA PHE A 60 -10.58 -6.47 6.64
C PHE A 60 -11.37 -5.80 5.52
N PHE A 61 -10.79 -4.83 4.81
CA PHE A 61 -11.48 -4.09 3.74
C PHE A 61 -12.03 -5.04 2.68
N TYR A 62 -11.16 -5.87 2.10
CA TYR A 62 -11.56 -6.79 1.03
C TYR A 62 -12.59 -7.81 1.50
N LYS A 63 -12.37 -8.39 2.70
CA LYS A 63 -13.29 -9.34 3.35
C LYS A 63 -14.69 -8.73 3.51
N ARG A 64 -14.76 -7.47 3.96
CA ARG A 64 -16.04 -6.77 4.19
C ARG A 64 -16.72 -6.33 2.90
N LEU A 65 -15.95 -5.88 1.92
CA LEU A 65 -16.44 -5.50 0.59
C LEU A 65 -17.10 -6.67 -0.12
N ASN A 66 -16.51 -7.87 -0.02
CA ASN A 66 -16.97 -9.09 -0.69
C ASN A 66 -17.85 -9.99 0.19
N TRP A 67 -18.24 -9.53 1.39
CA TRP A 67 -19.11 -10.28 2.29
C TRP A 67 -20.42 -10.66 1.58
N LYS A 68 -20.78 -11.94 1.55
CA LYS A 68 -22.05 -12.41 0.99
C LYS A 68 -23.16 -12.15 2.00
N ASP A 69 -24.23 -11.46 1.60
CA ASP A 69 -25.43 -11.42 2.45
C ASP A 69 -26.02 -12.83 2.53
N SER A 70 -26.30 -13.30 3.74
CA SER A 70 -27.25 -14.41 3.91
C SER A 70 -28.57 -13.94 3.32
N ALA A 71 -29.04 -14.61 2.27
CA ALA A 71 -30.17 -14.22 1.42
C ALA A 71 -31.33 -13.57 2.21
N SER A 72 -31.30 -12.24 2.34
CA SER A 72 -32.44 -11.47 2.79
C SER A 72 -33.37 -11.33 1.60
N LYS A 73 -34.36 -12.23 1.55
CA LYS A 73 -35.55 -12.07 0.71
C LYS A 73 -36.21 -10.75 1.07
N GLY A 74 -36.03 -9.73 0.24
CA GLY A 74 -36.81 -8.49 0.36
C GLY A 74 -35.98 -7.23 0.14
N VAL A 75 -36.53 -6.37 -0.73
CA VAL A 75 -36.04 -5.05 -1.15
C VAL A 75 -34.91 -5.12 -2.17
N ALA A 76 -35.27 -5.28 -3.45
CA ALA A 76 -34.42 -5.01 -4.61
C ALA A 76 -34.58 -3.55 -5.04
N SER A 77 -33.98 -2.62 -4.29
CA SER A 77 -34.10 -1.17 -4.58
C SER A 77 -32.77 -0.46 -4.86
N TYR A 78 -31.62 -1.11 -4.64
CA TYR A 78 -30.30 -0.50 -4.86
C TYR A 78 -29.37 -1.47 -5.61
N PRO A 79 -28.56 -0.99 -6.58
CA PRO A 79 -27.56 -1.83 -7.23
C PRO A 79 -26.61 -2.45 -6.21
N THR A 80 -26.23 -3.71 -6.43
CA THR A 80 -25.41 -4.52 -5.50
C THR A 80 -24.10 -3.82 -5.10
N GLN A 81 -23.51 -3.01 -5.97
CA GLN A 81 -22.28 -2.26 -5.69
C GLN A 81 -22.43 -1.19 -4.61
N HIS A 82 -23.50 -0.38 -4.60
CA HIS A 82 -23.71 0.64 -3.55
C HIS A 82 -23.89 -0.01 -2.17
N ARG A 83 -24.53 -1.18 -2.11
CA ARG A 83 -24.67 -1.94 -0.85
C ARG A 83 -23.31 -2.42 -0.33
N ARG A 84 -22.47 -2.95 -1.22
CA ARG A 84 -21.10 -3.38 -0.87
C ARG A 84 -20.27 -2.19 -0.39
N HIS A 85 -20.31 -1.08 -1.13
CA HIS A 85 -19.63 0.17 -0.76
C HIS A 85 -20.09 0.69 0.61
N GLN A 86 -21.40 0.69 0.89
CA GLN A 86 -21.95 1.18 2.16
C GLN A 86 -21.37 0.48 3.39
N ARG A 87 -20.93 -0.79 3.27
CA ARG A 87 -20.31 -1.55 4.35
C ARG A 87 -18.88 -1.11 4.67
N VAL A 88 -18.20 -0.50 3.71
CA VAL A 88 -16.79 -0.09 3.80
C VAL A 88 -16.60 1.42 3.66
N LYS A 89 -17.67 2.21 3.48
CA LYS A 89 -17.63 3.68 3.32
C LYS A 89 -16.84 4.42 4.41
N THR A 90 -16.73 3.84 5.61
CA THR A 90 -15.99 4.46 6.72
C THR A 90 -14.48 4.37 6.57
N TRP A 91 -13.97 3.43 5.77
CA TRP A 91 -12.53 3.27 5.51
C TRP A 91 -11.95 4.51 4.85
N THR A 92 -12.73 5.17 3.98
CA THR A 92 -12.31 6.38 3.29
C THR A 92 -12.87 7.65 3.90
N ARG A 93 -13.60 7.60 5.03
CA ARG A 93 -14.35 8.76 5.57
C ARG A 93 -13.55 10.07 5.60
N ASN A 94 -12.29 9.99 6.01
CA ASN A 94 -11.40 11.15 6.19
C ASN A 94 -10.24 11.19 5.18
N VAL A 95 -10.34 10.48 4.05
CA VAL A 95 -9.32 10.46 3.00
C VAL A 95 -9.96 10.44 1.62
N ASP A 96 -9.46 11.29 0.72
CA ASP A 96 -9.79 11.22 -0.69
C ASP A 96 -8.77 10.31 -1.39
N ILE A 97 -9.15 9.06 -1.65
CA ILE A 97 -8.28 8.05 -2.26
C ILE A 97 -7.91 8.37 -3.71
N PHE A 98 -8.66 9.24 -4.40
CA PHE A 98 -8.35 9.66 -5.77
C PHE A 98 -7.32 10.79 -5.84
N ARG A 99 -6.88 11.32 -4.69
CA ARG A 99 -5.71 12.21 -4.58
C ARG A 99 -4.43 11.44 -4.27
N LYS A 100 -4.52 10.13 -4.09
CA LYS A 100 -3.39 9.25 -3.81
C LYS A 100 -2.87 8.68 -5.12
N ASP A 101 -1.60 8.37 -5.14
CA ASP A 101 -0.93 7.68 -6.25
C ASP A 101 -0.96 6.18 -6.05
N TYR A 102 -0.92 5.69 -4.81
CA TYR A 102 -0.85 4.26 -4.53
C TYR A 102 -1.88 3.85 -3.49
N LEU A 103 -2.74 2.90 -3.83
CA LEU A 103 -3.64 2.24 -2.89
C LEU A 103 -3.19 0.80 -2.68
N PHE A 104 -2.74 0.46 -1.48
CA PHE A 104 -2.36 -0.90 -1.10
C PHE A 104 -3.55 -1.59 -0.46
N ILE A 105 -3.90 -2.76 -1.00
CA ILE A 105 -5.01 -3.59 -0.49
C ILE A 105 -4.44 -4.99 -0.21
N PRO A 106 -4.13 -5.31 1.06
CA PRO A 106 -3.81 -6.67 1.47
C PRO A 106 -5.05 -7.54 1.34
N VAL A 107 -4.94 -8.67 0.64
CA VAL A 107 -6.04 -9.61 0.45
C VAL A 107 -5.67 -10.98 0.99
N ASN A 108 -6.56 -11.54 1.80
CA ASN A 108 -6.51 -12.93 2.24
C ASN A 108 -7.73 -13.69 1.70
N GLN A 109 -7.48 -14.67 0.84
CA GLN A 109 -8.50 -15.60 0.35
C GLN A 109 -7.98 -17.03 0.48
N GLU A 110 -8.80 -17.93 1.00
CA GLU A 110 -8.46 -19.37 1.12
C GLU A 110 -7.11 -19.62 1.83
N ALA A 111 -6.85 -18.86 2.90
CA ALA A 111 -5.59 -18.88 3.66
C ALA A 111 -4.33 -18.49 2.83
N HIS A 112 -4.52 -17.75 1.75
CA HIS A 112 -3.46 -17.22 0.91
C HIS A 112 -3.47 -15.68 0.89
N TRP A 113 -2.34 -15.09 1.26
CA TRP A 113 -2.11 -13.65 1.24
C TRP A 113 -1.54 -13.21 -0.11
N TYR A 114 -2.14 -12.19 -0.71
CA TYR A 114 -1.60 -11.48 -1.87
C TYR A 114 -1.86 -9.98 -1.78
N LEU A 115 -1.08 -9.19 -2.52
CA LEU A 115 -1.18 -7.73 -2.54
C LEU A 115 -1.85 -7.25 -3.83
N VAL A 116 -2.81 -6.34 -3.70
CA VAL A 116 -3.28 -5.52 -4.81
C VAL A 116 -2.77 -4.10 -4.61
N VAL A 117 -2.15 -3.53 -5.65
CA VAL A 117 -1.74 -2.11 -5.66
C VAL A 117 -2.48 -1.43 -6.80
N ILE A 118 -3.32 -0.44 -6.47
CA ILE A 118 -3.97 0.42 -7.46
C ILE A 118 -3.10 1.66 -7.61
N CYS A 119 -2.60 1.90 -8.83
CA CYS A 119 -1.76 3.03 -9.14
C CYS A 119 -2.58 4.13 -9.83
N PHE A 120 -2.36 5.37 -9.37
CA PHE A 120 -2.94 6.61 -9.88
C PHE A 120 -4.45 6.55 -10.13
N PRO A 121 -5.27 6.13 -9.13
CA PRO A 121 -6.73 5.98 -9.29
C PRO A 121 -7.44 7.28 -9.71
N GLY A 122 -6.83 8.43 -9.44
CA GLY A 122 -7.35 9.74 -9.83
C GLY A 122 -7.19 10.09 -11.31
N LEU A 123 -6.22 9.49 -12.02
CA LEU A 123 -5.92 9.84 -13.41
C LEU A 123 -6.98 9.29 -14.35
N GLU A 124 -7.62 10.16 -15.13
CA GLU A 124 -8.66 9.77 -16.11
C GLU A 124 -8.07 9.21 -17.41
N LYS A 125 -6.86 9.63 -17.76
CA LYS A 125 -6.13 9.17 -18.94
C LYS A 125 -4.69 8.88 -18.55
N PRO A 126 -4.02 7.92 -19.24
CA PRO A 126 -2.58 7.75 -19.12
C PRO A 126 -1.89 9.10 -19.36
N GLN A 127 -0.98 9.46 -18.45
CA GLN A 127 -0.16 10.66 -18.60
C GLN A 127 1.29 10.20 -18.75
N LEU A 128 1.89 10.56 -19.88
CA LEU A 128 3.31 10.33 -20.09
C LEU A 128 4.09 11.39 -19.30
N MET A 129 4.92 10.92 -18.37
CA MET A 129 5.86 11.75 -17.62
C MET A 129 7.28 11.25 -17.84
N GLN A 130 8.20 12.18 -18.05
CA GLN A 130 9.62 11.87 -18.13
C GLN A 130 10.15 11.55 -16.74
N TRP A 131 10.77 10.38 -16.59
CA TRP A 131 11.38 9.93 -15.35
C TRP A 131 12.83 10.39 -15.25
N ILE A 132 13.19 10.99 -14.11
CA ILE A 132 14.57 11.39 -13.80
C ILE A 132 15.05 10.51 -12.66
N ASP A 133 16.21 9.87 -12.86
CA ASP A 133 16.83 9.04 -11.84
C ASP A 133 17.15 9.89 -10.59
N PRO A 134 16.59 9.55 -9.41
CA PRO A 134 16.90 10.23 -8.15
C PRO A 134 18.40 10.26 -7.80
N ALA A 135 19.19 9.31 -8.30
CA ALA A 135 20.65 9.29 -8.13
C ALA A 135 21.33 10.45 -8.86
N VAL A 136 20.83 10.85 -10.03
CA VAL A 136 21.36 11.98 -10.83
C VAL A 136 21.10 13.31 -10.13
N LEU A 137 19.91 13.47 -9.55
CA LEU A 137 19.56 14.65 -8.74
C LEU A 137 20.49 14.80 -7.51
N LYS A 138 20.79 13.69 -6.81
CA LYS A 138 21.70 13.71 -5.66
C LYS A 138 23.14 14.07 -6.04
N MET A 139 23.66 13.62 -7.18
CA MET A 139 25.00 14.01 -7.66
C MET A 139 25.11 15.50 -7.97
N SER A 140 24.10 16.08 -8.62
CA SER A 140 24.09 17.52 -8.96
C SER A 140 24.06 18.45 -7.74
N ALA A 141 23.44 18.01 -6.63
CA ALA A 141 23.38 18.76 -5.39
C ALA A 141 24.72 18.73 -4.61
N VAL A 142 25.54 17.69 -4.82
CA VAL A 142 26.84 17.54 -4.15
C VAL A 142 27.93 18.38 -4.85
N GLU A 143 27.85 18.54 -6.18
CA GLU A 143 28.81 19.34 -6.95
C GLU A 143 28.62 20.86 -6.78
N SER A 144 27.44 21.31 -6.36
CA SER A 144 27.09 22.74 -6.30
C SER A 144 27.36 23.43 -4.95
N GLY A 145 27.88 22.72 -3.93
CA GLY A 145 28.51 23.32 -2.75
C GLY A 145 27.74 24.44 -2.02
N PHE A 146 26.40 24.43 -2.06
CA PHE A 146 25.59 25.52 -1.52
C PHE A 146 24.97 25.14 -0.18
N GLU A 147 25.51 25.68 0.92
CA GLU A 147 24.77 25.79 2.17
C GLU A 147 23.60 26.76 1.96
N SER A 148 22.35 26.31 2.10
CA SER A 148 21.20 27.22 2.20
C SER A 148 20.32 26.88 3.38
N GLN A 149 20.10 27.91 4.19
CA GLN A 149 19.07 28.02 5.20
C GLN A 149 17.68 27.78 4.60
N ALA A 150 16.80 27.21 5.42
CA ALA A 150 15.42 26.94 5.09
C ALA A 150 14.62 28.24 4.88
N SER A 151 13.97 28.36 3.73
CA SER A 151 12.76 29.17 3.55
C SER A 151 11.92 28.65 2.39
N ASP A 152 10.68 28.28 2.73
CA ASP A 152 9.46 28.28 1.94
C ASP A 152 9.48 27.81 0.46
N GLY A 153 8.77 26.69 0.23
CA GLY A 153 7.60 26.78 -0.66
C GLY A 153 7.69 26.25 -2.09
N LEU A 154 8.79 25.62 -2.52
CA LEU A 154 8.85 24.95 -3.83
C LEU A 154 9.56 23.59 -3.70
N SER A 155 8.79 22.51 -3.52
CA SER A 155 9.29 21.18 -3.83
C SER A 155 9.59 21.15 -5.33
N PRO A 156 10.78 20.75 -5.80
CA PRO A 156 11.08 20.77 -7.23
C PRO A 156 10.15 19.78 -7.94
N ILE A 157 9.13 20.33 -8.62
CA ILE A 157 8.49 19.72 -9.77
C ILE A 157 9.44 19.95 -10.95
N GLY A 158 9.90 18.87 -11.59
CA GLY A 158 10.63 18.90 -12.87
C GLY A 158 11.16 17.50 -13.16
N ILE A 159 10.91 16.79 -14.27
CA ILE A 159 10.75 17.08 -15.70
C ILE A 159 12.04 17.60 -16.39
N THR A 160 12.36 16.93 -17.51
CA THR A 160 13.42 17.11 -18.54
C THR A 160 14.71 16.27 -18.33
N CYS A 161 15.43 15.76 -19.34
CA CYS A 161 15.58 16.13 -20.76
C CYS A 161 15.65 14.92 -21.73
N GLU A 162 15.46 15.22 -23.02
CA GLU A 162 15.74 14.37 -24.17
C GLU A 162 17.24 14.10 -24.30
N GLU A 163 17.60 12.84 -24.55
CA GLU A 163 18.56 12.39 -25.57
C GLU A 163 18.33 10.88 -25.74
N ASP A 164 18.28 10.42 -26.99
CA ASP A 164 18.05 9.04 -27.41
C ASP A 164 16.60 8.51 -27.36
N GLY A 165 15.73 9.11 -28.18
CA GLY A 165 14.88 8.41 -29.17
C GLY A 165 14.07 7.16 -28.78
N GLN A 166 13.86 6.86 -27.50
CA GLN A 166 13.17 5.68 -27.04
C GLN A 166 12.06 6.09 -26.06
N GLU A 167 10.86 6.29 -26.62
CA GLU A 167 9.63 6.55 -25.87
C GLU A 167 9.40 5.45 -24.83
N ARG A 168 9.68 5.73 -23.56
CA ARG A 168 9.31 4.87 -22.43
C ARG A 168 7.96 5.33 -21.91
N LEU A 169 6.96 4.46 -22.07
CA LEU A 169 5.57 4.74 -21.72
C LEU A 169 5.40 4.59 -20.20
N ALA A 170 5.25 5.70 -19.46
CA ALA A 170 4.70 5.67 -18.10
C ALA A 170 3.19 5.43 -18.17
N GLY A 171 2.79 4.25 -18.62
CA GLY A 171 1.40 3.88 -18.81
C GLY A 171 0.78 3.35 -17.53
N VAL A 172 -0.33 3.93 -17.07
CA VAL A 172 -1.12 3.37 -15.95
C VAL A 172 -1.70 2.03 -16.38
N TYR A 173 -0.95 0.95 -16.19
CA TYR A 173 -1.36 -0.33 -16.71
C TYR A 173 -1.00 -1.48 -15.77
N LYS A 174 -2.08 -2.16 -15.39
CA LYS A 174 -2.18 -3.59 -15.22
C LYS A 174 -1.83 -4.20 -13.84
N THR A 175 -2.80 -4.23 -12.89
CA THR A 175 -3.13 -5.38 -11.97
C THR A 175 -4.59 -5.88 -12.07
N TRP A 176 -4.88 -7.21 -12.19
CA TRP A 176 -6.27 -7.74 -12.37
C TRP A 176 -7.13 -7.30 -11.18
N LEU A 177 -7.71 -6.12 -11.32
CA LEU A 177 -8.52 -5.52 -10.31
C LEU A 177 -9.83 -6.29 -10.36
N SER A 178 -10.12 -7.05 -9.30
CA SER A 178 -11.36 -7.82 -9.28
C SER A 178 -12.55 -6.90 -9.57
N LYS A 179 -13.60 -7.43 -10.23
CA LYS A 179 -14.82 -6.66 -10.49
C LYS A 179 -15.36 -5.97 -9.23
N GLY A 180 -15.16 -6.56 -8.06
CA GLY A 180 -15.54 -5.95 -6.78
C GLY A 180 -14.80 -4.65 -6.47
N HIS A 181 -13.51 -4.56 -6.75
CA HIS A 181 -12.70 -3.36 -6.58
C HIS A 181 -13.07 -2.27 -7.59
N CYS A 182 -13.23 -2.61 -8.87
CA CYS A 182 -13.71 -1.68 -9.91
C CYS A 182 -15.04 -1.03 -9.49
N LEU A 183 -16.03 -1.85 -9.15
CA LEU A 183 -17.34 -1.38 -8.69
C LEU A 183 -17.26 -0.54 -7.40
N TYR A 184 -16.29 -0.83 -6.53
CA TYR A 184 -16.05 0.01 -5.35
C TYR A 184 -15.53 1.40 -5.75
N LEU A 185 -14.56 1.47 -6.67
CA LEU A 185 -14.00 2.72 -7.16
C LEU A 185 -15.04 3.57 -7.89
N GLU A 186 -15.92 2.97 -8.69
CA GLU A 186 -17.03 3.68 -9.36
C GLU A 186 -17.92 4.41 -8.34
N VAL A 187 -18.38 3.69 -7.31
CA VAL A 187 -19.24 4.26 -6.27
C VAL A 187 -18.50 5.28 -5.41
N GLU A 188 -17.25 5.00 -5.02
CA GLU A 188 -16.46 5.98 -4.26
C GLU A 188 -16.18 7.23 -5.09
N TRP A 189 -15.93 7.11 -6.39
CA TRP A 189 -15.74 8.25 -7.30
C TRP A 189 -16.99 9.11 -7.36
N GLU A 190 -18.16 8.50 -7.58
CA GLU A 190 -19.43 9.21 -7.58
C GLU A 190 -19.66 9.97 -6.26
N VAL A 191 -19.39 9.32 -5.12
CA VAL A 191 -19.51 9.95 -3.79
C VAL A 191 -18.54 11.13 -3.61
N ARG A 192 -17.34 11.08 -4.21
CA ARG A 192 -16.28 12.09 -4.03
C ARG A 192 -16.27 13.21 -5.06
N ARG A 193 -16.76 12.94 -6.26
CA ARG A 193 -16.69 13.83 -7.43
C ARG A 193 -18.06 14.26 -7.90
N GLY A 194 -19.14 13.61 -7.45
CA GLY A 194 -20.51 13.92 -7.86
C GLY A 194 -20.81 13.58 -9.33
N THR A 195 -19.89 12.90 -10.00
CA THR A 195 -19.98 12.50 -11.41
C THR A 195 -19.75 11.01 -11.53
N PRO A 196 -20.40 10.31 -12.48
CA PRO A 196 -20.09 8.92 -12.74
C PRO A 196 -18.76 8.80 -13.46
N ARG A 197 -18.02 7.71 -13.17
CA ARG A 197 -16.84 7.30 -13.91
C ARG A 197 -16.77 5.79 -13.89
N ASP A 198 -16.66 5.20 -15.06
CA ASP A 198 -16.52 3.76 -15.21
C ASP A 198 -15.07 3.34 -14.94
N PHE A 199 -14.89 2.28 -14.16
CA PHE A 199 -13.59 1.67 -13.90
C PHE A 199 -13.57 0.26 -14.51
N THR A 200 -13.56 0.20 -15.83
CA THR A 200 -13.52 -1.04 -16.61
C THR A 200 -12.09 -1.56 -16.82
N PRO A 201 -11.89 -2.83 -17.23
CA PRO A 201 -10.58 -3.35 -17.62
C PRO A 201 -9.88 -2.54 -18.74
N GLU A 202 -10.63 -1.80 -19.55
CA GLU A 202 -10.09 -0.93 -20.61
C GLU A 202 -9.58 0.41 -20.04
N THR A 203 -10.28 0.96 -19.05
CA THR A 203 -9.96 2.27 -18.43
C THR A 203 -8.97 2.17 -17.27
N MET A 204 -8.94 1.02 -16.60
CA MET A 204 -8.04 0.69 -15.51
C MET A 204 -7.59 -0.76 -15.68
N SER A 205 -6.62 -0.94 -16.56
CA SER A 205 -6.21 -2.28 -16.97
C SER A 205 -5.53 -3.06 -15.85
N GLY A 206 -5.57 -4.40 -15.95
CA GLY A 206 -5.01 -5.39 -15.01
C GLY A 206 -3.89 -6.37 -15.50
N SER A 207 -2.84 -6.71 -14.72
CA SER A 207 -1.69 -7.64 -14.98
C SER A 207 -1.09 -8.22 -13.70
N HIS A 208 -0.65 -9.45 -13.77
CA HIS A 208 0.19 -10.01 -12.73
C HIS A 208 1.61 -9.47 -12.92
N CYS A 209 2.22 -8.99 -11.84
CA CYS A 209 3.65 -8.72 -11.85
C CYS A 209 4.37 -10.05 -11.69
N ASN A 210 5.41 -10.28 -12.49
CA ASN A 210 6.30 -11.39 -12.24
C ASN A 210 7.20 -10.96 -11.08
N VAL A 211 7.01 -11.54 -9.90
CA VAL A 211 7.70 -11.18 -8.66
C VAL A 211 8.39 -12.40 -8.08
N PRO A 212 9.33 -12.23 -7.12
CA PRO A 212 9.98 -13.38 -6.49
C PRO A 212 8.93 -14.27 -5.82
N LEU A 213 8.86 -15.53 -6.21
CA LEU A 213 7.85 -16.47 -5.69
C LEU A 213 8.33 -17.15 -4.42
N GLN A 214 7.39 -17.46 -3.53
CA GLN A 214 7.66 -18.25 -2.33
C GLN A 214 8.10 -19.68 -2.67
N ASP A 215 9.04 -20.20 -1.89
CA ASP A 215 9.56 -21.57 -1.98
C ASP A 215 8.89 -22.54 -0.97
N ASN A 216 7.93 -22.05 -0.18
CA ASN A 216 7.23 -22.79 0.87
C ASN A 216 5.72 -22.47 0.92
N SER A 217 4.98 -23.13 1.81
CA SER A 217 3.51 -23.06 1.88
C SER A 217 2.95 -22.00 2.82
N SER A 218 3.75 -21.38 3.69
CA SER A 218 3.26 -20.52 4.79
C SER A 218 3.66 -19.05 4.67
N ASP A 219 4.63 -18.72 3.83
CA ASP A 219 5.28 -17.40 3.82
C ASP A 219 4.62 -16.36 2.92
N CYS A 220 3.48 -16.66 2.30
CA CYS A 220 2.76 -15.72 1.43
C CYS A 220 2.51 -14.36 2.09
N GLY A 221 2.26 -14.32 3.41
CA GLY A 221 2.15 -13.08 4.18
C GLY A 221 3.46 -12.30 4.29
N LEU A 222 4.62 -12.97 4.40
CA LEU A 222 5.92 -12.29 4.44
C LEU A 222 6.28 -11.72 3.07
N TYR A 223 6.03 -12.48 1.99
CA TYR A 223 6.21 -12.00 0.63
C TYR A 223 5.33 -10.78 0.35
N LEU A 224 4.07 -10.80 0.78
CA LEU A 224 3.17 -9.65 0.73
C LEU A 224 3.80 -8.40 1.38
N LEU A 225 4.32 -8.54 2.60
CA LEU A 225 4.98 -7.43 3.31
C LEU A 225 6.28 -6.99 2.63
N GLN A 226 7.04 -7.92 2.03
CA GLN A 226 8.25 -7.59 1.28
C GLN A 226 7.95 -6.85 -0.01
N TYR A 227 6.91 -7.22 -0.75
CA TYR A 227 6.47 -6.47 -1.94
C TYR A 227 6.11 -5.03 -1.57
N ALA A 228 5.37 -4.85 -0.47
CA ALA A 228 5.00 -3.53 0.00
C ALA A 228 6.21 -2.68 0.42
N GLU A 229 7.14 -3.26 1.19
CA GLU A 229 8.35 -2.55 1.60
C GLU A 229 9.21 -2.16 0.40
N SER A 230 9.49 -3.10 -0.50
CA SER A 230 10.31 -2.85 -1.70
C SER A 230 9.67 -1.79 -2.61
N PHE A 231 8.34 -1.79 -2.73
CA PHE A 231 7.61 -0.75 -3.46
C PHE A 231 7.68 0.61 -2.78
N LEU A 232 7.57 0.68 -1.46
CA LEU A 232 7.59 1.96 -0.75
C LEU A 232 9.01 2.57 -0.69
N GLU A 233 10.05 1.74 -0.67
CA GLU A 233 11.45 2.19 -0.72
C GLU A 233 11.84 2.73 -2.09
N ASN A 234 11.46 2.02 -3.16
CA ASN A 234 11.67 2.45 -4.53
C ASN A 234 10.42 2.16 -5.36
N PRO A 235 9.47 3.12 -5.42
CA PRO A 235 8.24 2.96 -6.18
C PRO A 235 8.54 2.59 -7.61
N VAL A 236 7.84 1.58 -8.12
CA VAL A 236 7.92 1.21 -9.53
C VAL A 236 7.34 2.36 -10.33
N VAL A 237 8.23 3.13 -10.94
CA VAL A 237 7.94 4.30 -11.80
C VAL A 237 7.82 3.94 -13.28
N HIS A 238 8.21 2.72 -13.65
CA HIS A 238 8.09 2.19 -15.00
C HIS A 238 7.04 1.10 -15.02
N PHE A 239 5.94 1.35 -15.72
CA PHE A 239 4.80 0.45 -15.84
C PHE A 239 4.77 -0.24 -17.21
N ASP A 240 5.94 -0.44 -17.81
CA ASP A 240 6.06 -1.24 -19.03
C ASP A 240 5.68 -2.69 -18.72
N LEU A 241 4.82 -3.26 -19.55
CA LEU A 241 4.22 -4.56 -19.28
C LEU A 241 4.77 -5.66 -20.18
N PRO A 242 4.89 -6.89 -19.64
CA PRO A 242 4.60 -7.26 -18.26
C PRO A 242 5.66 -6.70 -17.28
N LEU A 243 5.23 -6.37 -16.06
CA LEU A 243 6.13 -5.88 -15.02
C LEU A 243 7.05 -7.02 -14.58
N HIS A 244 8.30 -6.94 -15.03
CA HIS A 244 9.37 -7.88 -14.72
C HIS A 244 10.09 -7.45 -13.43
N LEU A 245 9.70 -8.07 -12.32
CA LEU A 245 10.21 -7.83 -10.97
C LEU A 245 10.75 -9.14 -10.37
N GLU A 246 11.11 -10.12 -11.18
CA GLU A 246 11.57 -11.44 -10.74
C GLU A 246 12.80 -11.36 -9.81
N ASP A 247 13.65 -10.35 -10.02
CA ASP A 247 14.86 -10.07 -9.24
C ASP A 247 14.69 -8.87 -8.29
N TRP A 248 13.45 -8.50 -7.93
CA TRP A 248 13.18 -7.30 -7.12
C TRP A 248 13.85 -7.34 -5.75
N PHE A 249 13.98 -8.53 -5.17
CA PHE A 249 14.78 -8.76 -3.97
C PHE A 249 15.23 -10.23 -3.88
N PRO A 250 16.39 -10.50 -3.24
CA PRO A 250 16.81 -11.88 -2.97
C PRO A 250 15.84 -12.63 -2.04
N GLN A 251 15.60 -13.91 -2.29
CA GLN A 251 14.75 -14.74 -1.41
C GLN A 251 15.25 -14.80 0.05
N GLN A 252 16.56 -14.64 0.28
CA GLN A 252 17.15 -14.60 1.62
C GLN A 252 16.60 -13.43 2.47
N THR A 253 16.19 -12.33 1.82
CA THR A 253 15.56 -11.18 2.49
C THR A 253 14.28 -11.61 3.21
N VAL A 254 13.44 -12.43 2.55
CA VAL A 254 12.17 -12.90 3.16
C VAL A 254 12.41 -13.91 4.27
N ARG A 255 13.46 -14.74 4.19
CA ARG A 255 13.78 -15.76 5.21
C ARG A 255 14.04 -15.16 6.60
N ARG A 256 14.62 -13.96 6.66
CA ARG A 256 14.90 -13.24 7.92
C ARG A 256 13.73 -12.38 8.39
N LYS A 257 12.75 -12.12 7.51
CA LYS A 257 11.66 -11.18 7.77
C LYS A 257 10.80 -11.56 8.99
N ARG A 258 10.65 -12.85 9.33
CA ARG A 258 9.97 -13.28 10.57
C ARG A 258 10.67 -12.75 11.82
N GLU A 259 11.99 -12.92 11.87
CA GLU A 259 12.84 -12.47 12.98
C GLU A 259 12.87 -10.94 13.03
N GLU A 260 13.02 -10.29 11.88
CA GLU A 260 13.03 -8.81 11.79
C GLU A 260 11.74 -8.18 12.29
N ILE A 261 10.57 -8.72 11.93
CA ILE A 261 9.28 -8.24 12.43
C ILE A 261 9.17 -8.48 13.94
N ARG A 262 9.61 -9.65 14.43
CA ARG A 262 9.60 -9.96 15.87
C ARG A 262 10.48 -8.99 16.65
N ASP A 263 11.71 -8.81 16.23
CA ASP A 263 12.69 -7.93 16.86
C ASP A 263 12.22 -6.47 16.83
N LEU A 264 11.61 -6.04 15.72
CA LEU A 264 10.98 -4.74 15.62
C LEU A 264 9.91 -4.56 16.70
N ILE A 265 8.98 -5.51 16.82
CA ILE A 265 7.89 -5.41 17.79
C ILE A 265 8.43 -5.42 19.23
N LEU A 266 9.42 -6.26 19.54
CA LEU A 266 10.08 -6.28 20.84
C LEU A 266 10.82 -4.97 21.14
N SER A 267 11.47 -4.38 20.14
CA SER A 267 12.13 -3.08 20.28
C SER A 267 11.13 -1.95 20.57
N LEU A 268 9.97 -1.96 19.90
CA LEU A 268 8.88 -1.02 20.16
C LEU A 268 8.29 -1.22 21.55
N TYR A 269 8.18 -2.46 22.01
CA TYR A 269 7.74 -2.79 23.36
C TYR A 269 8.67 -2.19 24.41
N SER A 270 9.98 -2.40 24.30
CA SER A 270 10.96 -1.81 25.20
C SER A 270 10.90 -0.27 25.19
N LYS A 271 10.75 0.35 24.01
CA LYS A 271 10.60 1.81 23.89
C LYS A 271 9.34 2.33 24.60
N GLN A 272 8.21 1.63 24.44
CA GLN A 272 6.94 2.02 25.08
C GLN A 272 6.98 1.84 26.61
N LEU A 273 7.69 0.83 27.12
CA LEU A 273 7.91 0.67 28.56
C LEU A 273 8.79 1.78 29.14
N LEU A 274 9.93 2.06 28.49
CA LEU A 274 10.89 3.07 28.95
C LEU A 274 10.36 4.50 28.79
N GLY A 275 9.51 4.75 27.78
CA GLY A 275 8.83 6.03 27.57
C GLY A 275 7.56 6.22 28.39
N GLY A 276 7.08 5.18 29.09
CA GLY A 276 5.78 5.14 29.79
C GLY A 276 5.76 5.76 31.20
N GLY A 277 6.75 6.57 31.58
CA GLY A 277 6.92 7.14 32.93
C GLY A 277 5.88 8.19 33.39
N THR A 278 4.76 8.36 32.69
CA THR A 278 3.69 9.28 33.11
C THR A 278 2.30 8.68 32.85
N TRP A 279 1.92 7.70 33.67
CA TRP A 279 0.51 7.42 33.94
C TRP A 279 0.31 7.62 35.44
N LYS A 280 -0.06 8.85 35.83
CA LYS A 280 -0.56 9.11 37.18
C LYS A 280 -2.04 8.69 37.23
N SER A 281 -2.27 7.71 38.09
CA SER A 281 -3.43 7.45 38.97
C SER A 281 -4.81 7.90 38.53
#